data_AF-A0A937FCC7-F1
#
_entry.id   AF-A0A937FCC7-F1
#
_cell.length_a   1.000
_cell.length_b   1.000
_cell.length_c   1.000
_cell.angle_alpha   90.00
_cell.angle_beta   90.00
_cell.angle_gamma   90.00
#
_symmetry.space_group_name_H-M   'P 1'
#
loop_
_entity.id
_entity.type
_entity.pdbx_description
1 polymer ?
#
loop_
_entity_poly.entity_id
_entity_poly.type
_entity_poly.pdbx_seq_one_letter_code
_entity_poly.pdbx_strand_id
1 'polypeptide(L)'
;MKRLLYSLLILAIIIAGAAYFYVYHILPKEMAKALTSDQKTWVPGPLNKVATEKKEEINAAIDKLPQELHELDLTFDQLLKIVDEVDPDQVKNVIAELNEKKISNVEQAFDVIKTNISIKSVNIELFRDYFTHRIKSKQIQKGLQYLNQNDYLTTISVPVAKQTIKNILLEKQEKIEAELQKINSAPN
;
A
#
# COMPACT_ATOMS: atom_id res chain seq x y z
N MET A 1 0.97 -24.27 41.55
CA MET A 1 -0.03 -23.55 40.72
C MET A 1 0.45 -22.18 40.23
N LYS A 2 0.81 -21.22 41.11
CA LYS A 2 1.29 -19.88 40.69
C LYS A 2 2.49 -19.89 39.71
N ARG A 3 3.48 -20.77 39.91
CA ARG A 3 4.64 -20.92 39.00
C ARG A 3 4.28 -21.36 37.58
N LEU A 4 3.24 -22.20 37.46
CA LEU A 4 2.74 -22.71 36.17
C LEU A 4 1.94 -21.62 35.44
N LEU A 5 1.20 -20.80 36.20
CA LEU A 5 0.53 -19.61 35.67
C LEU A 5 1.53 -18.59 35.09
N TYR A 6 2.63 -18.32 35.80
CA TYR A 6 3.66 -17.39 35.31
C TYR A 6 4.38 -17.91 34.06
N SER A 7 4.69 -19.20 33.99
CA SER A 7 5.30 -19.78 32.77
C SER A 7 4.37 -19.70 31.56
N LEU A 8 3.06 -19.92 31.76
CA LEU A 8 2.07 -19.78 30.69
C LEU A 8 1.92 -18.33 30.22
N LEU A 9 1.94 -17.36 31.14
CA LEU A 9 1.87 -15.95 30.81
C LEU A 9 3.10 -15.48 30.01
N ILE A 10 4.30 -15.90 30.41
CA ILE A 10 5.54 -15.59 29.68
C ILE A 10 5.48 -16.20 28.27
N LEU A 11 5.04 -17.46 28.15
CA LEU A 11 4.87 -18.10 26.84
C LEU A 11 3.86 -17.36 25.96
N ALA A 12 2.72 -16.92 26.53
CA ALA A 12 1.72 -16.14 25.80
C ALA A 12 2.29 -14.81 25.29
N ILE A 13 3.11 -14.12 26.09
CA ILE A 13 3.78 -12.88 25.68
C ILE A 13 4.77 -13.14 24.54
N ILE A 14 5.57 -14.21 24.62
CA ILE A 14 6.52 -14.57 23.56
C ILE A 14 5.77 -14.90 22.26
N ILE A 15 4.69 -15.67 22.33
CA ILE A 15 3.86 -16.01 21.16
C ILE A 15 3.23 -14.75 20.57
N ALA A 16 2.64 -13.88 21.40
CA ALA A 16 2.05 -12.62 20.94
C ALA A 16 3.10 -11.70 20.31
N GLY A 17 4.29 -11.60 20.91
CA GLY A 17 5.41 -10.82 20.38
C GLY A 17 5.93 -11.36 19.05
N ALA A 18 6.08 -12.69 18.94
CA ALA A 18 6.49 -13.34 17.69
C ALA A 18 5.43 -13.17 16.59
N ALA A 19 4.14 -13.30 16.92
CA ALA A 19 3.04 -13.08 15.99
C ALA A 19 2.99 -11.61 15.52
N TYR A 20 3.14 -10.65 16.44
CA TYR A 20 3.24 -9.24 16.11
C TYR A 20 4.42 -8.97 15.18
N PHE A 21 5.62 -9.46 15.52
CA PHE A 21 6.81 -9.29 14.70
C PHE A 21 6.63 -9.89 13.30
N TYR A 22 6.03 -11.08 13.21
CA TYR A 22 5.74 -11.72 11.94
C TYR A 22 4.81 -10.86 11.07
N VAL A 23 3.69 -10.39 11.63
CA VAL A 23 2.67 -9.63 10.88
C VAL A 23 3.21 -8.28 10.41
N TYR A 24 3.98 -7.56 11.22
CA TYR A 24 4.40 -6.19 10.90
C TYR A 24 5.76 -6.08 10.21
N HIS A 25 6.63 -7.10 10.30
CA HIS A 25 7.97 -7.05 9.68
C HIS A 25 8.22 -8.12 8.62
N ILE A 26 7.82 -9.38 8.86
CA ILE A 26 8.11 -10.48 7.93
C ILE A 26 7.08 -10.53 6.80
N LEU A 27 5.79 -10.53 7.16
CA LEU A 27 4.69 -10.66 6.20
C LEU A 27 4.73 -9.60 5.09
N PRO A 28 4.97 -8.29 5.35
CA PRO A 28 5.02 -7.30 4.27
C PRO A 28 6.17 -7.53 3.30
N LYS A 29 7.29 -8.08 3.77
CA LYS A 29 8.46 -8.38 2.92
C LYS A 29 8.21 -9.61 2.05
N GLU A 30 7.61 -10.65 2.62
CA GLU A 30 7.24 -11.86 1.88
C GLU A 30 6.09 -11.60 0.90
N MET A 31 5.14 -10.73 1.27
CA MET A 31 4.09 -10.24 0.36
C MET A 31 4.70 -9.47 -0.80
N ALA A 32 5.62 -8.54 -0.55
CA ALA A 32 6.28 -7.79 -1.62
C ALA A 32 6.92 -8.73 -2.65
N LYS A 33 7.77 -9.66 -2.18
CA LYS A 33 8.38 -10.69 -3.04
C LYS A 33 7.34 -11.51 -3.80
N ALA A 34 6.25 -11.92 -3.14
CA ALA A 34 5.20 -12.73 -3.79
C ALA A 34 4.51 -11.95 -4.92
N LEU A 35 4.43 -10.63 -4.79
CA LEU A 35 3.81 -9.73 -5.76
C LEU A 35 4.76 -9.30 -6.89
N THR A 36 6.08 -9.43 -6.71
CA THR A 36 7.08 -8.90 -7.65
C THR A 36 8.03 -9.93 -8.24
N SER A 37 8.09 -11.14 -7.66
CA SER A 37 9.08 -12.17 -7.97
C SER A 37 8.44 -13.55 -8.13
N ASP A 38 9.06 -14.44 -8.91
CA ASP A 38 8.65 -15.86 -9.05
C ASP A 38 9.19 -16.75 -7.93
N GLN A 39 9.89 -16.15 -6.95
CA GLN A 39 10.44 -16.90 -5.83
C GLN A 39 9.33 -17.46 -4.93
N LYS A 40 9.58 -18.67 -4.41
CA LYS A 40 8.71 -19.29 -3.41
C LYS A 40 8.77 -18.47 -2.12
N THR A 41 7.66 -17.88 -1.73
CA THR A 41 7.53 -17.06 -0.52
C THR A 41 6.77 -17.80 0.57
N TRP A 42 6.95 -17.38 1.81
CA TRP A 42 6.19 -17.91 2.95
C TRP A 42 5.01 -16.99 3.27
N VAL A 43 4.04 -16.95 2.36
CA VAL A 43 2.79 -16.20 2.52
C VAL A 43 1.63 -17.18 2.81
N PRO A 44 0.74 -16.88 3.79
CA PRO A 44 -0.44 -17.72 4.06
C PRO A 44 -1.31 -17.94 2.81
N GLY A 45 -1.87 -19.15 2.66
CA GLY A 45 -2.57 -19.59 1.44
C GLY A 45 -3.55 -18.57 0.82
N PRO A 46 -4.48 -17.96 1.59
CA PRO A 46 -5.41 -16.96 1.06
C PRO A 46 -4.71 -15.74 0.46
N LEU A 47 -3.65 -15.25 1.11
CA LEU A 47 -2.87 -14.10 0.65
C LEU A 47 -1.98 -14.46 -0.55
N ASN A 48 -1.44 -15.68 -0.60
CA ASN A 48 -0.63 -16.14 -1.72
C ASN A 48 -1.45 -16.26 -3.01
N LYS A 49 -2.71 -16.71 -2.91
CA LYS A 49 -3.64 -16.76 -4.03
C LYS A 49 -3.89 -15.36 -4.59
N VAL A 50 -4.22 -14.40 -3.73
CA VAL A 50 -4.40 -12.99 -4.13
C VAL A 50 -3.13 -12.43 -4.74
N ALA A 51 -1.96 -12.72 -4.16
CA ALA A 51 -0.68 -12.25 -4.69
C ALA A 51 -0.41 -12.78 -6.10
N THR A 52 -0.67 -14.07 -6.33
CA THR A 52 -0.52 -14.70 -7.65
C THR A 52 -1.48 -14.09 -8.68
N GLU A 53 -2.74 -13.87 -8.30
CA GLU A 53 -3.77 -13.26 -9.17
C GLU A 53 -3.47 -11.80 -9.51
N LYS A 54 -2.77 -11.07 -8.65
CA LYS A 54 -2.49 -9.63 -8.79
C LYS A 54 -1.08 -9.30 -9.25
N LYS A 55 -0.18 -10.28 -9.29
CA LYS A 55 1.23 -10.11 -9.64
C LYS A 55 1.44 -9.41 -10.98
N GLU A 56 0.78 -9.86 -12.04
CA GLU A 56 0.94 -9.27 -13.38
C GLU A 56 0.45 -7.81 -13.40
N GLU A 57 -0.69 -7.53 -12.77
CA GLU A 57 -1.26 -6.18 -12.66
C GLU A 57 -0.31 -5.23 -11.90
N ILE A 58 0.30 -5.70 -10.82
CA ILE A 58 1.25 -4.93 -10.01
C ILE A 58 2.56 -4.70 -10.74
N ASN A 59 3.14 -5.72 -11.38
CA ASN A 59 4.35 -5.54 -12.18
C ASN A 59 4.11 -4.56 -13.33
N ALA A 60 2.96 -4.64 -14.01
CA ALA A 60 2.61 -3.69 -15.06
C ALA A 60 2.42 -2.25 -14.53
N ALA A 61 1.97 -2.07 -13.29
CA ALA A 61 1.90 -0.76 -12.64
C ALA A 61 3.30 -0.23 -12.30
N ILE A 62 4.17 -1.09 -11.76
CA ILE A 62 5.58 -0.74 -11.44
C ILE A 62 6.34 -0.32 -12.72
N ASP A 63 6.11 -1.02 -13.83
CA ASP A 63 6.78 -0.74 -15.11
C ASP A 63 6.35 0.62 -15.71
N LYS A 64 5.18 1.13 -15.33
CA LYS A 64 4.70 2.46 -15.76
C LYS A 64 5.14 3.58 -14.82
N LEU A 65 5.54 3.23 -13.61
CA LEU A 65 5.86 4.18 -12.55
C LEU A 65 6.93 5.20 -12.94
N PRO A 66 8.03 4.86 -13.67
CA PRO A 66 9.00 5.86 -14.10
C PRO A 66 8.38 6.95 -14.97
N GLN A 67 7.48 6.59 -15.89
CA GLN A 67 6.78 7.54 -16.74
C GLN A 67 5.83 8.41 -15.92
N GLU A 68 5.07 7.83 -14.99
CA GLU A 68 4.15 8.57 -14.13
C GLU A 68 4.87 9.55 -13.20
N LEU A 69 6.03 9.15 -12.67
CA LEU A 69 6.89 10.03 -11.89
C LEU A 69 7.42 11.20 -12.71
N HIS A 70 7.83 10.94 -13.95
CA HIS A 70 8.24 11.98 -14.87
C HIS A 70 7.10 12.97 -15.20
N GLU A 71 5.91 12.45 -15.51
CA GLU A 71 4.71 13.26 -15.81
C GLU A 71 4.29 14.15 -14.62
N LEU A 72 4.54 13.70 -13.39
CA LEU A 72 4.22 14.42 -12.16
C LEU A 72 5.39 15.27 -11.62
N ASP A 73 6.53 15.31 -12.31
CA ASP A 73 7.78 15.94 -11.85
C ASP A 73 8.20 15.50 -10.43
N LEU A 74 8.13 14.18 -10.19
CA LEU A 74 8.48 13.55 -8.92
C LEU A 74 9.72 12.67 -9.04
N THR A 75 10.56 12.72 -8.02
CA THR A 75 11.65 11.75 -7.86
C THR A 75 11.17 10.48 -7.17
N PHE A 76 11.94 9.39 -7.34
CA PHE A 76 11.71 8.16 -6.60
C PHE A 76 11.75 8.38 -5.08
N ASP A 77 12.67 9.20 -4.59
CA ASP A 77 12.75 9.56 -3.17
C ASP A 77 11.50 10.29 -2.67
N GLN A 78 10.92 11.18 -3.48
CA GLN A 78 9.66 11.84 -3.14
C GLN A 78 8.51 10.83 -3.08
N LEU A 79 8.42 9.89 -4.03
CA LEU A 79 7.44 8.81 -3.96
C LEU A 79 7.58 7.97 -2.69
N LEU A 80 8.81 7.59 -2.33
CA LEU A 80 9.06 6.81 -1.12
C LEU A 80 8.66 7.59 0.14
N LYS A 81 8.97 8.90 0.19
CA LYS A 81 8.55 9.79 1.28
C LYS A 81 7.03 9.91 1.38
N ILE A 82 6.33 10.01 0.25
CA ILE A 82 4.86 10.02 0.24
C ILE A 82 4.33 8.75 0.92
N VAL A 83 4.83 7.57 0.54
CA VAL A 83 4.42 6.30 1.17
C VAL A 83 4.72 6.31 2.67
N ASP A 84 5.88 6.84 3.08
CA ASP A 84 6.28 6.93 4.49
C ASP A 84 5.43 7.91 5.31
N GLU A 85 4.98 9.01 4.72
CA GLU A 85 4.18 10.03 5.40
C GLU A 85 2.70 9.65 5.56
N VAL A 86 2.19 8.73 4.74
CA VAL A 86 0.80 8.26 4.84
C VAL A 86 0.57 7.53 6.17
N ASP A 87 -0.21 8.11 7.07
CA ASP A 87 -0.59 7.48 8.33
C ASP A 87 -1.70 6.43 8.10
N PRO A 88 -1.52 5.17 8.54
CA PRO A 88 -2.57 4.15 8.47
C PRO A 88 -3.92 4.58 9.04
N ASP A 89 -3.94 5.40 10.11
CA ASP A 89 -5.19 5.85 10.72
C ASP A 89 -5.89 6.94 9.89
N GLN A 90 -5.13 7.78 9.17
CA GLN A 90 -5.71 8.71 8.18
C GLN A 90 -6.37 7.95 7.03
N VAL A 91 -5.75 6.86 6.55
CA VAL A 91 -6.34 6.01 5.50
C VAL A 91 -7.63 5.35 5.98
N LYS A 92 -7.70 4.90 7.24
CA LYS A 92 -8.94 4.38 7.82
C LYS A 92 -10.03 5.44 7.87
N ASN A 93 -9.69 6.68 8.24
CA ASN A 93 -10.64 7.80 8.25
C ASN A 93 -11.18 8.10 6.85
N VAL A 94 -10.30 8.09 5.83
CA VAL A 94 -10.72 8.19 4.42
C VAL A 94 -11.73 7.10 4.08
N ILE A 95 -11.43 5.84 4.38
CA ILE A 95 -12.32 4.71 4.06
C ILE A 95 -13.68 4.88 4.76
N ALA A 96 -13.68 5.25 6.05
CA ALA A 96 -14.89 5.49 6.82
C ALA A 96 -15.74 6.62 6.21
N GLU A 97 -15.11 7.75 5.88
CA GLU A 97 -15.80 8.91 5.31
C GLU A 97 -16.33 8.66 3.89
N LEU A 98 -15.58 7.94 3.05
CA LEU A 98 -16.03 7.54 1.71
C LEU A 98 -17.26 6.62 1.79
N ASN A 99 -17.32 5.72 2.79
CA ASN A 99 -18.47 4.85 3.04
C ASN A 99 -19.69 5.64 3.52
N GLU A 100 -19.51 6.60 4.43
CA GLU A 100 -20.59 7.41 4.99
C GLU A 100 -21.19 8.36 3.95
N LYS A 101 -20.35 9.08 3.22
CA LYS A 101 -20.78 10.12 2.26
C LYS A 101 -21.42 9.59 0.99
N LYS A 102 -21.40 8.27 0.75
CA LYS A 102 -21.93 7.62 -0.47
C LYS A 102 -21.51 8.37 -1.74
N ILE A 103 -20.20 8.55 -1.86
CA ILE A 103 -19.54 9.37 -2.88
C ILE A 103 -20.08 9.02 -4.29
N SER A 104 -20.47 10.05 -5.04
CA SER A 104 -21.12 9.90 -6.35
C SER A 104 -20.14 9.95 -7.53
N ASN A 105 -18.97 10.57 -7.34
CA ASN A 105 -17.98 10.76 -8.40
C ASN A 105 -16.53 10.72 -7.86
N VAL A 106 -15.57 10.69 -8.78
CA VAL A 106 -14.14 10.52 -8.48
C VAL A 106 -13.55 11.76 -7.82
N GLU A 107 -14.00 12.96 -8.21
CA GLU A 107 -13.54 14.24 -7.65
C GLU A 107 -13.86 14.34 -6.15
N GLN A 108 -15.08 13.99 -5.77
CA GLN A 108 -15.50 13.93 -4.37
C GLN A 108 -14.65 12.93 -3.57
N ALA A 109 -14.28 11.79 -4.16
CA ALA A 109 -13.41 10.83 -3.49
C ALA A 109 -12.01 11.42 -3.27
N PHE A 110 -11.48 12.13 -4.25
CA PHE A 110 -10.21 12.82 -4.12
C PHE A 110 -10.25 13.91 -3.05
N ASP A 111 -11.32 14.69 -2.97
CA ASP A 111 -11.48 15.73 -1.95
C ASP A 111 -11.51 15.16 -0.54
N VAL A 112 -12.14 13.99 -0.34
CA VAL A 112 -12.08 13.27 0.94
C VAL A 112 -10.66 12.81 1.25
N ILE A 113 -9.94 12.24 0.28
CA ILE A 113 -8.54 11.83 0.42
C ILE A 113 -7.69 13.04 0.84
N LYS A 114 -7.77 14.14 0.09
CA LYS A 114 -7.04 15.39 0.34
C LYS A 114 -7.31 15.97 1.73
N THR A 115 -8.55 15.91 2.19
CA THR A 115 -8.95 16.47 3.49
C THR A 115 -8.39 15.66 4.66
N ASN A 116 -8.22 14.35 4.48
CA ASN A 116 -7.85 13.44 5.56
C ASN A 116 -6.40 12.98 5.55
N ILE A 117 -5.74 12.96 4.39
CA ILE A 117 -4.34 12.54 4.26
C ILE A 117 -3.44 13.77 4.18
N SER A 118 -2.54 13.88 5.15
CA SER A 118 -1.57 14.96 5.23
C SER A 118 -0.19 14.48 4.77
N ILE A 119 0.16 14.79 3.53
CA ILE A 119 1.52 14.59 2.98
C ILE A 119 2.24 15.93 3.03
N LYS A 120 3.41 15.98 3.66
CA LYS A 120 4.21 17.22 3.80
C LYS A 120 5.20 17.39 2.67
N SER A 121 5.67 16.26 2.12
CA SER A 121 6.71 16.20 1.10
C SER A 121 6.26 16.71 -0.27
N VAL A 122 4.97 16.67 -0.58
CA VAL A 122 4.40 17.01 -1.90
C VAL A 122 3.00 17.60 -1.74
N ASN A 123 2.65 18.56 -2.61
CA ASN A 123 1.29 19.06 -2.70
C ASN A 123 0.38 17.97 -3.31
N ILE A 124 -0.53 17.42 -2.50
CA ILE A 124 -1.42 16.33 -2.94
C ILE A 124 -2.26 16.72 -4.16
N GLU A 125 -2.54 18.02 -4.36
CA GLU A 125 -3.33 18.51 -5.50
C GLU A 125 -2.71 18.16 -6.86
N LEU A 126 -1.39 17.95 -6.92
CA LEU A 126 -0.69 17.50 -8.13
C LEU A 126 -1.22 16.16 -8.64
N PHE A 127 -1.74 15.31 -7.76
CA PHE A 127 -2.30 14.01 -8.12
C PHE A 127 -3.75 14.10 -8.59
N ARG A 128 -4.43 15.25 -8.49
CA ARG A 128 -5.87 15.35 -8.77
C ARG A 128 -6.17 14.91 -10.19
N ASP A 129 -5.50 15.52 -11.16
CA ASP A 129 -5.75 15.27 -12.58
C ASP A 129 -5.52 13.80 -12.94
N TYR A 130 -4.37 13.27 -12.50
CA TYR A 130 -4.02 11.87 -12.68
C TYR A 130 -5.08 10.94 -12.05
N PHE A 131 -5.50 11.22 -10.81
CA PHE A 131 -6.49 10.42 -10.09
C PHE A 131 -7.86 10.46 -10.79
N THR A 132 -8.36 11.64 -11.17
CA THR A 132 -9.68 11.80 -11.78
C THR A 132 -9.77 11.21 -13.18
N HIS A 133 -8.66 11.17 -13.92
CA HIS A 133 -8.61 10.56 -15.26
C HIS A 133 -8.39 9.05 -15.26
N ARG A 134 -7.64 8.52 -14.28
CA ARG A 134 -7.26 7.09 -14.24
C ARG A 134 -8.21 6.24 -13.42
N ILE A 135 -8.83 6.81 -12.38
CA ILE A 135 -9.70 6.08 -11.47
C ILE A 135 -11.16 6.32 -11.86
N LYS A 136 -11.94 5.25 -11.90
CA LYS A 136 -13.40 5.30 -12.14
C LYS A 136 -14.16 5.13 -10.83
N SER A 137 -15.32 5.77 -10.68
CA SER A 137 -16.18 5.61 -9.48
C SER A 137 -16.49 4.15 -9.17
N LYS A 138 -16.69 3.31 -10.20
CA LYS A 138 -16.92 1.87 -10.06
C LYS A 138 -15.74 1.13 -9.41
N GLN A 139 -14.49 1.55 -9.65
CA GLN A 139 -13.31 0.96 -9.02
C GLN A 139 -13.24 1.34 -7.55
N ILE A 140 -13.53 2.61 -7.21
CA ILE A 140 -13.61 3.08 -5.83
C ILE A 140 -14.67 2.30 -5.05
N GLN A 141 -15.88 2.18 -5.60
CA GLN A 141 -16.98 1.43 -4.99
C GLN A 141 -16.62 -0.05 -4.78
N LYS A 142 -16.01 -0.71 -5.78
CA LYS A 142 -15.54 -2.10 -5.65
C LYS A 142 -14.47 -2.24 -4.56
N GLY A 143 -13.53 -1.29 -4.48
CA GLY A 143 -12.50 -1.26 -3.44
C GLY A 143 -13.11 -1.13 -2.05
N LEU A 144 -14.01 -0.17 -1.84
CA LEU A 144 -14.73 0.01 -0.59
C LEU A 144 -15.57 -1.20 -0.21
N GLN A 145 -16.30 -1.79 -1.16
CA GLN A 145 -17.07 -3.00 -0.94
C GLN A 145 -16.17 -4.16 -0.49
N TYR A 146 -15.03 -4.35 -1.15
CA TYR A 146 -14.07 -5.39 -0.78
C TYR A 146 -13.52 -5.18 0.64
N LEU A 147 -13.18 -3.94 0.99
CA LEU A 147 -12.70 -3.60 2.34
C LEU A 147 -13.78 -3.86 3.41
N ASN A 148 -15.02 -3.45 3.16
CA ASN A 148 -16.13 -3.63 4.11
C ASN A 148 -16.55 -5.10 4.28
N GLN A 149 -16.38 -5.93 3.25
CA GLN A 149 -16.68 -7.37 3.32
C GLN A 149 -15.59 -8.15 4.07
N ASN A 150 -14.45 -7.52 4.37
CA ASN A 150 -13.29 -8.18 4.95
C ASN A 150 -12.69 -7.34 6.11
N ASP A 151 -13.42 -7.19 7.22
CA ASP A 151 -13.01 -6.41 8.40
C ASP A 151 -11.63 -6.79 8.97
N TYR A 152 -11.21 -8.05 8.82
CA TYR A 152 -9.86 -8.49 9.20
C TYR A 152 -8.77 -7.76 8.41
N LEU A 153 -9.06 -7.41 7.15
CA LEU A 153 -8.16 -6.63 6.33
C LEU A 153 -8.11 -5.19 6.82
N THR A 154 -9.18 -4.49 7.16
CA THR A 154 -9.10 -3.04 7.42
C THR A 154 -8.19 -2.63 8.61
N THR A 155 -8.11 -3.43 9.68
CA THR A 155 -7.29 -3.07 10.86
C THR A 155 -5.82 -3.50 10.76
N ILE A 156 -5.55 -4.70 10.23
CA ILE A 156 -4.18 -5.24 10.08
C ILE A 156 -3.59 -4.90 8.70
N SER A 157 -4.42 -4.80 7.65
CA SER A 157 -3.92 -4.63 6.28
C SER A 157 -3.37 -3.25 5.98
N VAL A 158 -3.85 -2.16 6.58
CA VAL A 158 -3.35 -0.83 6.14
C VAL A 158 -1.87 -0.65 6.47
N PRO A 159 -1.39 -0.90 7.71
CA PRO A 159 0.05 -0.86 8.00
C PRO A 159 0.84 -1.89 7.18
N VAL A 160 0.31 -3.11 7.04
CA VAL A 160 0.96 -4.19 6.27
C VAL A 160 1.05 -3.83 4.79
N ALA A 161 0.00 -3.26 4.20
CA ALA A 161 -0.09 -2.84 2.81
C ALA A 161 0.84 -1.66 2.53
N LYS A 162 0.87 -0.65 3.41
CA LYS A 162 1.85 0.45 3.36
C LYS A 162 3.26 -0.12 3.32
N GLN A 163 3.61 -1.00 4.25
CA GLN A 163 4.95 -1.58 4.30
C GLN A 163 5.23 -2.50 3.10
N THR A 164 4.21 -3.20 2.59
CA THR A 164 4.32 -4.03 1.38
C THR A 164 4.62 -3.16 0.16
N ILE A 165 3.87 -2.07 -0.06
CA ILE A 165 4.12 -1.10 -1.14
C ILE A 165 5.53 -0.53 -1.01
N LYS A 166 5.92 -0.10 0.19
CA LYS A 166 7.29 0.38 0.45
C LYS A 166 8.35 -0.67 0.04
N ASN A 167 8.18 -1.92 0.47
CA ASN A 167 9.11 -2.98 0.15
C ASN A 167 9.15 -3.29 -1.36
N ILE A 168 8.01 -3.24 -2.05
CA ILE A 168 7.93 -3.38 -3.52
C ILE A 168 8.74 -2.28 -4.20
N LEU A 169 8.55 -1.02 -3.79
CA LEU A 169 9.28 0.11 -4.34
C LEU A 169 10.79 -0.05 -4.13
N LEU A 170 11.21 -0.39 -2.91
CA LEU A 170 12.62 -0.61 -2.58
C LEU A 170 13.23 -1.79 -3.36
N GLU A 171 12.50 -2.89 -3.54
CA GLU A 171 12.97 -4.04 -4.32
C GLU A 171 13.17 -3.68 -5.81
N LYS A 172 12.39 -2.72 -6.32
CA LYS A 172 12.43 -2.28 -7.71
C LYS A 172 13.15 -0.94 -7.92
N GLN A 173 13.76 -0.38 -6.88
CA GLN A 173 14.36 0.95 -6.88
C GLN A 173 15.34 1.13 -8.04
N GLU A 174 16.35 0.26 -8.14
CA GLU A 174 17.38 0.36 -9.18
C GLU A 174 16.79 0.38 -10.59
N LYS A 175 15.75 -0.44 -10.83
CA LYS A 175 15.05 -0.47 -12.11
C LYS A 175 14.31 0.84 -12.37
N ILE A 176 13.52 1.30 -11.40
CA ILE A 176 12.68 2.49 -11.52
C ILE A 176 13.56 3.74 -11.75
N GLU A 177 14.62 3.90 -10.95
CA GLU A 177 15.55 5.03 -11.08
C GLU A 177 16.30 5.02 -12.41
N ALA A 178 16.77 3.85 -12.86
CA ALA A 178 17.45 3.73 -14.15
C ALA A 178 16.53 4.07 -15.33
N GLU A 179 15.26 3.67 -15.28
CA GLU A 179 14.28 4.03 -16.31
C GLU A 179 13.90 5.52 -16.26
N LEU A 180 13.70 6.08 -15.06
CA LEU A 180 13.42 7.50 -14.88
C LEU A 180 14.57 8.39 -15.40
N GLN A 181 15.83 8.00 -15.14
CA GLN A 181 17.00 8.70 -15.66
C GLN A 181 17.07 8.67 -17.19
N LYS A 182 16.73 7.53 -17.81
CA LYS A 182 16.66 7.42 -19.28
C LYS A 182 15.62 8.36 -19.87
N ILE A 183 14.43 8.44 -19.27
CA ILE A 183 13.36 9.34 -19.70
C ILE A 183 13.81 10.80 -19.58
N ASN A 184 14.38 11.19 -18.44
CA ASN A 184 14.86 12.55 -18.19
C ASN A 184 16.03 12.98 -19.09
N SER A 185 16.77 12.03 -19.66
CA SER A 185 17.91 12.29 -20.55
C SER A 185 17.54 12.27 -22.04
N ALA A 186 16.31 11.87 -22.38
CA ALA A 186 15.85 11.86 -23.76
C ALA A 186 15.60 13.31 -24.23
N PRO A 187 16.10 13.70 -25.42
CA PRO A 187 15.79 15.02 -25.96
C PRO A 187 14.29 15.12 -26.26
N ASN A 188 13.65 16.15 -25.70
CA ASN A 188 12.25 16.52 -25.98
C ASN A 188 12.04 16.93 -27.44
#